data_AF-A0AAU6Z6U8-F1
#
_entry.id   AF-A0AAU6Z6U8-F1
#
_cell.length_a   1.000
_cell.length_b   1.000
_cell.length_c   1.000
_cell.angle_alpha   90.00
_cell.angle_beta   90.00
_cell.angle_gamma   90.00
#
_symmetry.space_group_name_H-M   'P 1'
#
loop_
_entity.id
_entity.type
_entity.pdbx_description
1 polymer ?
#
loop_
_entity_poly.entity_id
_entity_poly.type
_entity_poly.pdbx_seq_one_letter_code
_entity_poly.pdbx_strand_id
1 'polypeptide(L)' 'MKRIALLRERVSPAGTTGSHCPASGLWSPDAEPHAVQTFFEGHVFPTHNGTPTVWRRRTEG' A
#
# COMPACT_ATOMS: atom_id res chain seq x y z
N MET A 1 -27.63 10.35 -19.47
CA MET A 1 -26.20 10.71 -19.33
C MET A 1 -25.68 10.15 -18.01
N LYS A 2 -24.82 9.12 -18.02
CA LYS A 2 -24.27 8.52 -16.80
C LYS A 2 -23.07 9.35 -16.34
N ARG A 3 -23.25 10.21 -15.33
CA ARG A 3 -22.16 10.90 -14.63
C ARG A 3 -21.48 9.88 -13.74
N ILE A 4 -20.39 9.27 -14.24
CA ILE A 4 -19.51 8.48 -13.38
C ILE A 4 -18.77 9.52 -12.54
N ALA A 5 -19.25 9.76 -11.33
CA ALA A 5 -18.46 10.46 -10.33
C ALA A 5 -17.19 9.63 -10.16
N LEU A 6 -16.08 10.09 -10.73
CA LEU A 6 -14.75 9.63 -10.35
C LEU A 6 -14.60 10.06 -8.90
N LEU A 7 -15.09 9.21 -8.00
CA LEU A 7 -14.74 9.23 -6.60
C LEU A 7 -13.23 9.00 -6.61
N ARG A 8 -12.46 10.10 -6.72
CA ARG A 8 -11.08 10.19 -6.22
C ARG A 8 -11.19 10.06 -4.72
N GLU A 9 -11.68 8.92 -4.27
CA GLU A 9 -11.41 8.45 -2.94
C GLU A 9 -9.88 8.34 -2.95
N ARG A 10 -9.23 9.28 -2.26
CA ARG A 10 -7.81 9.16 -1.92
C ARG A 10 -7.71 7.98 -0.95
N VAL A 11 -8.07 6.79 -1.40
CA VAL A 11 -7.78 5.55 -0.68
C VAL A 11 -6.27 5.52 -0.71
N SER A 12 -5.66 5.90 0.41
CA SER A 12 -4.25 5.62 0.65
C SER A 12 -4.09 4.13 0.37
N PRO A 13 -3.42 3.75 -0.73
CA PRO A 13 -3.50 2.38 -1.15
C PRO A 13 -2.86 1.52 -0.05
N ALA A 14 -3.59 0.47 0.34
CA ALA A 14 -3.21 -0.48 1.36
C ALA A 14 -3.25 -1.88 0.74
N GLY A 15 -2.32 -2.74 1.13
CA GLY A 15 -2.27 -4.12 0.66
C GLY A 15 -1.79 -5.06 1.74
N THR A 16 -2.37 -6.24 1.83
CA THR A 16 -1.94 -7.28 2.76
C THR A 16 -0.68 -7.98 2.25
N THR A 17 0.10 -8.55 3.16
CA THR A 17 1.14 -9.52 2.81
C THR A 17 0.60 -10.57 1.83
N GLY A 18 1.37 -10.87 0.78
CA GLY A 18 0.97 -11.78 -0.29
C GLY A 18 0.15 -11.14 -1.41
N SER A 19 -0.35 -9.91 -1.24
CA SER A 19 -1.02 -9.17 -2.30
C SER A 19 -0.02 -8.41 -3.17
N HIS A 20 -0.38 -8.22 -4.45
CA HIS A 20 0.39 -7.38 -5.36
C HIS A 20 0.28 -5.92 -4.96
N CYS A 21 1.40 -5.22 -4.99
CA CYS A 21 1.52 -3.80 -4.73
C CYS A 21 0.78 -3.02 -5.82
N PRO A 22 -0.23 -2.21 -5.48
CA PRO A 22 -1.04 -1.50 -6.46
C PRO A 22 -0.33 -0.29 -7.09
N ALA A 23 0.75 0.22 -6.48
CA ALA A 23 1.48 1.37 -6.98
C ALA A 23 2.90 1.43 -6.42
N SER A 24 3.85 1.80 -7.28
CA SER A 24 5.24 2.05 -6.86
C SER A 24 5.35 3.18 -5.84
N GLY A 25 6.22 3.04 -4.84
CA GLY A 25 6.54 4.09 -3.88
C GLY A 25 6.97 3.56 -2.52
N LEU A 26 6.89 4.44 -1.51
CA LEU A 26 7.18 4.11 -0.13
C LEU A 26 5.95 3.51 0.55
N TRP A 27 6.18 2.44 1.30
CA TRP A 27 5.15 1.71 2.04
C TRP A 27 5.68 1.39 3.43
N SER A 28 4.81 1.35 4.42
CA SER A 28 5.14 0.94 5.78
C SER A 28 4.15 -0.11 6.26
N PRO A 29 4.58 -1.10 7.05
CA PRO A 29 3.65 -2.01 7.69
C PRO A 29 2.82 -1.23 8.73
N ASP A 30 1.56 -1.62 8.91
CA ASP A 30 0.62 -0.94 9.81
C ASP A 30 1.07 -1.02 11.27
N ALA A 31 1.67 -2.15 11.65
CA ALA A 31 2.23 -2.36 12.99
C ALA A 31 3.48 -1.51 13.28
N GLU A 32 4.22 -1.09 12.25
CA GLU A 32 5.46 -0.32 12.42
C GLU A 32 5.59 0.76 11.33
N PRO A 33 4.87 1.89 11.47
CA PRO A 33 4.82 2.95 10.46
C PRO A 33 6.18 3.60 10.13
N HIS A 34 7.16 3.41 11.01
CA HIS A 34 8.54 3.90 10.82
C HIS A 34 9.41 2.96 9.98
N ALA A 35 9.01 1.69 9.81
CA ALA A 35 9.70 0.71 8.97
C ALA A 35 9.32 0.89 7.50
N VAL A 36 9.73 2.02 6.92
CA VAL A 36 9.41 2.37 5.52
C VAL A 36 10.27 1.54 4.56
N GLN A 37 9.61 0.94 3.57
CA GLN A 37 10.23 0.17 2.50
C GLN A 37 9.69 0.61 1.14
N THR A 38 10.54 0.56 0.12
CA THR A 38 10.15 0.89 -1.25
C THR A 38 9.66 -0.36 -1.96
N PHE A 39 8.45 -0.33 -2.50
CA PHE A 39 7.95 -1.38 -3.40
C PHE A 39 7.59 -0.79 -4.76
N PHE A 40 7.68 -1.63 -5.78
CA PHE A 40 7.22 -1.33 -7.13
C PHE A 40 5.83 -1.91 -7.37
N GLU A 41 5.08 -1.31 -8.27
CA GLU A 41 3.80 -1.84 -8.75
C GLU A 41 3.96 -3.29 -9.24
N GLY A 42 3.02 -4.15 -8.88
CA GLY A 42 3.06 -5.58 -9.19
C GLY A 42 3.97 -6.40 -8.28
N HIS A 43 4.77 -5.80 -7.40
CA HIS A 43 5.58 -6.55 -6.43
C HIS A 43 4.69 -7.15 -5.33
N VAL A 44 4.96 -8.38 -4.89
CA VAL A 44 4.20 -8.99 -3.79
C VAL A 44 4.67 -8.45 -2.45
N PHE A 45 3.74 -8.04 -1.59
CA PHE A 45 4.08 -7.59 -0.25
C PHE A 45 4.64 -8.72 0.61
N PRO A 46 5.83 -8.56 1.22
CA PRO A 46 6.40 -9.56 2.10
C PRO A 46 5.72 -9.59 3.47
N THR A 47 6.03 -10.61 4.27
CA THR A 47 5.78 -10.59 5.72
C THR A 47 6.73 -9.58 6.37
N HIS A 48 6.28 -8.95 7.45
CA HIS A 48 7.15 -8.11 8.29
C HIS A 48 7.54 -8.89 9.54
N ASN A 49 8.83 -9.08 9.77
CA ASN A 49 9.35 -9.91 10.89
C ASN A 49 8.71 -11.31 10.98
N GLY A 50 8.49 -11.96 9.83
CA GLY A 50 7.85 -13.28 9.77
C GLY A 50 6.34 -13.28 10.04
N THR A 51 5.73 -12.12 10.29
CA THR A 51 4.30 -11.99 10.59
C THR A 51 3.55 -11.38 9.40
N PRO A 52 2.36 -11.89 9.03
CA PRO A 52 1.50 -11.24 8.05
C PRO A 52 1.09 -9.84 8.52
N THR A 53 1.17 -8.85 7.65
CA THR A 53 0.85 -7.46 7.98
C THR A 53 0.10 -6.77 6.85
N VAL A 54 -0.41 -5.58 7.14
CA VAL A 54 -0.99 -4.67 6.16
C VAL A 54 0.04 -3.60 5.83
N TRP A 55 0.40 -3.47 4.57
CA TRP A 55 1.24 -2.40 4.06
C TRP A 55 0.39 -1.21 3.67
N ARG A 56 0.79 -0.02 4.11
CA ARG A 56 0.14 1.25 3.74
C ARG A 56 1.12 2.13 3.00
N ARG A 57 0.69 2.68 1.86
CA ARG A 57 1.51 3.61 1.10
C ARG A 57 1.69 4.90 1.88
N ARG A 58 2.93 5.34 1.97
CA ARG A 58 3.30 6.65 2.48
C ARG A 58 3.26 7.61 1.29
N THR A 59 2.40 8.61 1.39
CA THR A 59 2.50 9.78 0.52
C THR A 59 3.57 10.67 1.15
N GLU A 60 4.62 10.99 0.39
CA GLU A 60 5.46 12.12 0.76
C GLU A 60 4.57 13.35 0.72
N GLY A 61 4.46 14.03 1.86
CA GLY A 61 3.59 15.19 2.05
C GLY A 61 4.01 16.38 1.21
#